data_AF-A0A947SIS6-F1
#
_entry.id   AF-A0A947SIS6-F1
#
_cell.length_a   1.000
_cell.length_b   1.000
_cell.length_c   1.000
_cell.angle_alpha   90.00
_cell.angle_beta   90.00
_cell.angle_gamma   90.00
#
_symmetry.space_group_name_H-M   'P 1'
#
loop_
_entity.id
_entity.type
_entity.pdbx_description
1 polymer ?
#
loop_
_entity_poly.entity_id
_entity_poly.type
_entity_poly.pdbx_seq_one_letter_code
_entity_poly.pdbx_strand_id
1 'polypeptide(L)' 'MTTEGHIAALERRHMELERMIEEELRHPSADDERLRLLKVKKLEVKDELARLKRQDAA' A
#
# COMPACT_ATOMS: atom_id res chain seq x y z
N MET A 1 -12.06 19.08 8.38
CA MET A 1 -12.30 18.12 7.27
C MET A 1 -11.07 17.23 7.23
N THR A 2 -11.16 16.14 7.97
CA THR A 2 -10.07 15.55 8.75
C THR A 2 -9.24 14.55 7.93
N THR A 3 -7.93 14.66 8.10
CA THR A 3 -6.87 13.65 7.89
C THR A 3 -7.31 12.19 7.85
N GLU A 4 -8.27 11.78 8.68
CA GLU A 4 -8.94 10.47 8.63
C GLU A 4 -9.47 10.06 7.24
N GLY A 5 -10.05 10.99 6.47
CA GLY A 5 -10.54 10.70 5.13
C GLY A 5 -9.43 10.37 4.13
N HIS A 6 -8.27 11.02 4.25
CA HIS A 6 -7.09 10.72 3.45
C HIS A 6 -6.46 9.38 3.83
N ILE A 7 -6.37 9.09 5.14
CA ILE A 7 -5.86 7.80 5.65
C ILE A 7 -6.74 6.66 5.17
N ALA A 8 -8.07 6.78 5.26
CA ALA A 8 -9.00 5.75 4.81
C ALA A 8 -8.92 5.49 3.29
N ALA A 9 -8.71 6.54 2.48
CA ALA A 9 -8.50 6.40 1.03
C ALA A 9 -7.17 5.68 0.71
N LEU A 10 -6.10 6.01 1.44
CA LEU A 10 -4.80 5.35 1.32
C LEU A 10 -4.84 3.88 1.78
N GLU A 11 -5.55 3.58 2.87
CA GLU A 11 -5.72 2.20 3.34
C GLU A 11 -6.48 1.34 2.33
N ARG A 12 -7.51 1.88 1.67
CA ARG A 12 -8.17 1.16 0.56
C ARG A 12 -7.21 0.86 -0.58
N ARG A 13 -6.40 1.85 -0.98
CA ARG A 13 -5.38 1.68 -2.02
C ARG A 13 -4.31 0.66 -1.62
N HIS A 14 -3.94 0.63 -0.34
CA HIS A 14 -3.03 -0.36 0.21
C HIS A 14 -3.62 -1.77 0.15
N MET A 15 -4.90 -1.94 0.54
CA MET A 15 -5.59 -3.23 0.42
C MET A 15 -5.64 -3.73 -1.02
N GLU A 16 -5.93 -2.85 -1.99
CA GLU A 16 -5.92 -3.23 -3.40
C GLU A 16 -4.54 -3.68 -3.86
N LEU A 17 -3.48 -2.94 -3.50
CA LEU A 17 -2.10 -3.32 -3.79
C LEU A 17 -1.71 -4.65 -3.12
N GLU A 18 -2.12 -4.88 -1.87
CA GLU A 18 -1.88 -6.15 -1.17
C GLU A 18 -2.58 -7.31 -1.86
N ARG A 19 -3.83 -7.12 -2.29
CA ARG A 19 -4.58 -8.16 -2.99
C ARG A 19 -3.95 -8.49 -4.34
N MET A 20 -3.51 -7.48 -5.10
CA MET A 20 -2.77 -7.70 -6.34
C MET A 20 -1.46 -8.45 -6.09
N ILE A 21 -0.73 -8.09 -5.02
CA ILE A 21 0.49 -8.80 -4.60
C ILE A 21 0.20 -10.26 -4.26
N GLU A 22 -0.87 -10.55 -3.51
CA GLU A 22 -1.24 -11.91 -3.13
C GLU A 22 -1.69 -12.74 -4.33
N GLU A 23 -2.46 -12.18 -5.26
CA GLU A 23 -2.84 -12.87 -6.50
C GLU A 23 -1.62 -13.16 -7.36
N GLU A 24 -0.71 -12.20 -7.51
CA GLU A 24 0.54 -12.44 -8.23
C GLU A 24 1.41 -13.48 -7.48
N LEU A 25 1.58 -13.40 -6.15
CA LEU A 25 2.32 -14.40 -5.34
C LEU A 25 1.74 -15.82 -5.44
N ARG A 26 0.42 -15.95 -5.60
CA ARG A 26 -0.22 -17.26 -5.82
C ARG A 26 0.05 -17.82 -7.21
N HIS A 27 0.43 -16.97 -8.17
CA HIS A 27 0.80 -17.39 -9.50
C HIS A 27 2.29 -17.76 -9.54
N PRO A 28 2.65 -19.03 -9.78
CA PRO A 28 4.06 -19.46 -9.83
C PRO A 28 4.85 -18.89 -11.02
N SER A 29 4.17 -18.27 -11.98
CA SER A 29 4.77 -17.49 -13.09
C SER A 29 4.71 -15.99 -12.87
N ALA A 30 4.41 -15.52 -11.67
CA ALA A 30 4.49 -14.10 -11.38
C ALA A 30 5.93 -13.63 -11.51
N ASP A 31 6.13 -12.73 -12.46
CA ASP A 31 7.39 -12.02 -12.64
C ASP A 31 7.85 -11.46 -11.30
N ASP A 32 8.99 -11.96 -10.81
CA ASP A 32 9.68 -11.47 -9.62
C ASP A 32 9.85 -9.94 -9.68
N GLU A 33 9.95 -9.37 -10.89
CA GLU A 33 9.98 -7.94 -11.17
C GLU A 33 8.67 -7.23 -10.83
N ARG A 34 7.50 -7.77 -11.22
CA ARG A 34 6.19 -7.24 -10.80
C ARG A 34 6.05 -7.30 -9.29
N LEU A 35 6.45 -8.41 -8.68
CA LEU A 35 6.37 -8.58 -7.23
C LEU A 35 7.25 -7.58 -6.49
N ARG A 36 8.45 -7.30 -7.00
CA ARG A 36 9.33 -6.24 -6.50
C ARG A 36 8.70 -4.87 -6.64
N LEU A 37 8.19 -4.51 -7.82
CA LEU A 37 7.52 -3.23 -8.06
C LEU A 37 6.33 -3.01 -7.13
N LEU A 38 5.49 -4.04 -6.96
CA LEU A 38 4.35 -3.98 -6.06
C LEU A 38 4.78 -3.87 -4.58
N LYS A 39 5.80 -4.62 -4.14
CA LYS A 39 6.36 -4.49 -2.79
C LYS A 39 6.92 -3.09 -2.52
N VAL A 40 7.61 -2.49 -3.50
CA VAL A 40 8.12 -1.11 -3.40
C VAL A 40 6.96 -0.12 -3.26
N LYS A 41 5.95 -0.19 -4.13
CA LYS A 41 4.75 0.64 -4.04
C LYS A 41 4.02 0.46 -2.71
N LYS A 42 3.90 -0.77 -2.22
CA LYS A 42 3.31 -1.06 -0.91
C LYS A 42 4.11 -0.39 0.21
N LEU A 43 5.45 -0.41 0.14
CA LEU A 43 6.31 0.24 1.11
C LEU A 43 6.12 1.76 1.10
N GLU A 44 6.07 2.38 -0.09
CA GLU A 44 5.83 3.82 -0.25
C GLU A 44 4.46 4.24 0.32
N VAL A 45 3.39 3.51 -0.02
CA VAL A 45 2.04 3.77 0.52
C VAL A 45 2.01 3.63 2.04
N LYS A 46 2.74 2.65 2.58
CA LYS A 46 2.84 2.44 4.03
C LYS A 46 3.63 3.56 4.70
N ASP A 47 4.69 4.07 4.07
CA ASP A 47 5.48 5.19 4.59
C ASP A 47 4.68 6.50 4.55
N GLU A 48 3.94 6.72 3.46
CA GLU A 48 3.02 7.86 3.31
C GLU A 48 1.90 7.81 4.35
N LEU A 49 1.30 6.64 4.59
CA LEU A 49 0.35 6.40 5.68
C LEU A 49 0.96 6.69 7.06
N ALA A 50 2.17 6.21 7.31
CA ALA A 50 2.87 6.43 8.58
C ALA A 50 3.22 7.91 8.79
N ARG A 51 3.53 8.63 7.71
CA ARG A 51 3.78 10.08 7.73
C ARG A 51 2.49 10.86 7.99
N LEU A 52 1.40 10.50 7.33
CA LEU A 52 0.09 11.11 7.54
C LEU A 52 -0.45 10.85 8.95
N LYS A 53 -0.34 9.62 9.45
CA LYS A 53 -0.65 9.31 10.87
C LYS A 53 0.19 10.12 11.85
N ARG A 54 1.48 10.34 11.54
CA ARG A 54 2.36 11.18 12.37
C ARG A 54 1.99 12.66 12.32
N GLN A 55 1.52 13.17 11.18
CA GLN A 55 1.03 14.55 11.06
C GLN A 55 -0.32 14.76 11.74
N ASP A 56 -1.18 13.74 11.81
CA ASP A 56 -2.47 13.80 12.51
C ASP A 56 -2.32 13.78 14.03
N ALA A 57 -1.31 13.05 14.52
CA ALA A 57 -1.05 12.91 15.96
C ALA A 57 -0.30 14.10 16.60
N ALA A 58 -0.01 15.17 15.84
CA ALA A 58 0.74 16.36 16.28
C ALA A 58 -0.15 17.60 16.30
#